data_AF-A0AAV3XX35-F1
#
_entry.id   AF-A0AAV3XX35-F1
#
_cell.length_a   1.000
_cell.length_b   1.000
_cell.length_c   1.000
_cell.angle_alpha   90.00
_cell.angle_beta   90.00
_cell.angle_gamma   90.00
#
_symmetry.space_group_name_H-M   'P 1'
#
loop_
_entity.id
_entity.type
_entity.pdbx_description
1 polymer ?
#
loop_
_entity_poly.entity_id
_entity_poly.type
_entity_poly.pdbx_seq_one_letter_code
_entity_poly.pdbx_strand_id
1 'polypeptide(L)'
;MVSLKSNDQTKKLGAITTFLNIPVTVSPHNSLNNSKGVIRSSDIRCCSEEEMVEELSGVTLARRIKMRRVEDRIQTDTVFLIFDSTMPPSRIRAGYLTLDFELYVPPPFALL
;
A
#
# COMPACT_ATOMS: atom_id res chain seq x y z
N MET A 1 -6.84 1.42 19.25
CA MET A 1 -5.86 1.09 18.19
C MET A 1 -4.50 0.86 18.85
N VAL A 2 -3.83 -0.26 18.57
CA VAL A 2 -2.55 -0.64 19.18
C VAL A 2 -1.53 -0.88 18.07
N SER A 3 -0.34 -0.28 18.16
CA SER A 3 0.76 -0.51 17.23
C SER A 3 1.72 -1.55 17.80
N LEU A 4 2.15 -2.50 16.96
CA LEU A 4 3.01 -3.62 17.34
C LEU A 4 4.34 -3.51 16.59
N LYS A 5 5.44 -3.89 17.25
CA LYS A 5 6.80 -3.77 16.70
C LYS A 5 7.37 -5.09 16.21
N SER A 6 6.76 -6.21 16.56
CA SER A 6 7.22 -7.55 16.21
C SER A 6 6.05 -8.47 15.91
N ASN A 7 6.29 -9.42 15.00
CA ASN A 7 5.34 -10.47 14.65
C ASN A 7 4.95 -11.32 15.88
N ASP A 8 5.88 -11.52 16.82
CA ASP A 8 5.59 -12.25 18.07
C ASP A 8 4.56 -11.54 18.95
N GLN A 9 4.58 -10.20 18.96
CA GLN A 9 3.56 -9.42 19.68
C GLN A 9 2.20 -9.57 18.98
N THR A 10 2.17 -9.57 17.65
CA THR A 10 0.95 -9.77 16.85
C THR A 10 0.32 -11.12 17.13
N LYS A 11 1.11 -12.20 17.14
CA LYS A 11 0.62 -13.54 17.44
C LYS A 11 0.06 -13.63 18.86
N LYS A 12 0.78 -13.09 19.84
CA LYS A 12 0.35 -13.09 21.24
C LYS A 12 -0.94 -12.31 21.43
N LEU A 13 -1.04 -11.12 20.84
CA LEU A 13 -2.23 -10.27 20.94
C LEU A 13 -3.44 -10.93 20.25
N GLY A 14 -3.25 -11.52 19.07
CA GLY A 14 -4.31 -12.21 18.33
C GLY A 14 -4.87 -13.45 19.04
N ALA A 15 -4.10 -14.05 19.94
CA ALA A 15 -4.55 -15.18 20.77
C ALA A 15 -5.36 -14.76 22.00
N ILE A 16 -5.42 -13.46 22.33
CA ILE A 16 -6.18 -12.97 23.50
C ILE A 16 -7.67 -12.95 23.16
N THR A 17 -8.44 -13.78 23.87
CA THR A 17 -9.91 -13.84 23.76
C THR A 17 -10.63 -13.26 24.98
N THR A 18 -9.91 -13.07 26.10
CA THR A 18 -10.44 -12.53 27.34
C THR A 18 -9.44 -11.60 28.00
N PHE A 19 -9.93 -10.48 28.54
CA PHE A 19 -9.16 -9.54 29.35
C PHE A 19 -9.96 -9.24 30.62
N LEU A 20 -9.40 -9.53 31.80
CA LEU A 20 -10.10 -9.39 33.09
C LEU A 20 -11.47 -10.11 33.12
N ASN A 21 -11.55 -11.33 32.58
CA ASN A 21 -12.78 -12.12 32.40
C ASN A 21 -13.84 -11.51 31.47
N ILE A 22 -13.52 -10.42 30.77
CA ILE A 22 -14.37 -9.82 29.75
C ILE A 22 -13.94 -10.36 28.39
N PRO A 23 -14.85 -10.93 27.58
CA PRO A 23 -14.51 -11.39 26.24
C PRO A 23 -14.12 -10.20 25.36
N VAL A 24 -13.03 -10.36 24.61
CA VAL A 24 -12.50 -9.33 23.70
C VAL A 24 -12.25 -9.94 22.32
N THR A 25 -12.33 -9.10 21.28
CA THR A 25 -11.98 -9.48 19.90
C THR A 25 -10.78 -8.68 19.45
N VAL A 26 -9.78 -9.37 18.91
CA VAL A 26 -8.61 -8.75 18.28
C VAL A 26 -8.68 -9.05 16.79
N SER A 27 -8.69 -7.99 15.98
CA SER A 27 -8.62 -8.09 14.53
C SER A 27 -7.55 -7.14 13.99
N PRO A 28 -6.88 -7.51 12.87
CA PRO A 28 -5.99 -6.59 12.16
C PRO A 28 -6.77 -5.36 11.70
N HIS A 29 -6.16 -4.18 11.78
CA HIS A 29 -6.78 -2.97 11.28
C HIS A 29 -6.80 -2.97 9.74
N ASN A 30 -7.98 -2.81 9.17
CA ASN A 30 -8.23 -2.90 7.72
C ASN A 30 -7.44 -1.88 6.87
N SER A 31 -7.23 -0.66 7.35
CA SER A 31 -6.61 0.42 6.57
C SER A 31 -5.19 0.81 6.99
N LEU A 32 -4.79 0.50 8.22
CA LEU A 32 -3.54 0.98 8.81
C LEU A 32 -2.41 -0.03 8.74
N ASN A 33 -2.71 -1.26 8.34
CA ASN A 33 -1.73 -2.31 8.09
C ASN A 33 -1.03 -2.17 6.73
N ASN A 34 -1.52 -1.26 5.88
CA ASN A 34 -1.01 -1.06 4.53
C ASN A 34 -0.54 0.38 4.37
N SER A 35 0.54 0.58 3.62
CA SER A 35 1.00 1.89 3.17
C SER A 35 0.66 2.09 1.70
N LYS A 36 0.60 3.35 1.27
CA LYS A 36 0.20 3.73 -0.08
C LYS A 36 1.29 4.63 -0.66
N GLY A 37 1.61 4.41 -1.93
CA GLY A 37 2.63 5.17 -2.64
C GLY A 37 2.17 5.61 -4.02
N VAL A 38 2.83 6.62 -4.57
CA VAL A 38 2.64 7.08 -5.93
C VAL A 38 3.99 7.10 -6.63
N ILE A 39 4.11 6.40 -7.75
CA ILE A 39 5.27 6.49 -8.64
C ILE A 39 4.90 7.35 -9.84
N ARG A 40 5.81 8.23 -10.24
CA ARG A 40 5.76 8.97 -11.50
C ARG A 40 7.02 8.67 -12.30
N SER A 41 6.91 7.83 -13.33
CA SER A 41 8.05 7.54 -14.22
C SER A 41 7.55 7.14 -15.61
N SER A 42 8.24 7.63 -16.64
CA SER A 42 8.00 7.24 -18.03
C SER A 42 8.41 5.79 -18.31
N ASP A 43 9.35 5.23 -17.53
CA ASP A 43 9.87 3.88 -17.73
C ASP A 43 8.81 2.82 -17.46
N ILE A 44 7.90 3.10 -16.53
CA ILE A 44 6.78 2.23 -16.18
C ILE A 44 5.54 2.50 -17.05
N ARG A 45 5.61 3.33 -18.11
CA ARG A 45 4.45 3.61 -18.98
C ARG A 45 3.95 2.34 -19.67
N CYS A 46 4.87 1.47 -20.10
CA CYS A 46 4.56 0.28 -20.88
C CYS A 46 4.18 -0.94 -20.02
N CYS A 47 4.44 -0.91 -18.72
CA CYS A 47 4.14 -2.02 -17.81
C CYS A 47 2.64 -2.12 -17.51
N SER A 48 2.12 -3.35 -17.45
CA SER A 48 0.77 -3.60 -16.95
C SER A 48 0.68 -3.45 -15.42
N GLU A 49 -0.53 -3.34 -14.87
CA GLU A 49 -0.71 -3.27 -13.41
C GLU A 49 -0.30 -4.60 -12.76
N GLU A 50 -0.54 -5.72 -13.46
CA GLU A 50 -0.17 -7.06 -13.03
C GLU A 50 1.35 -7.26 -13.00
N GLU A 51 2.06 -6.86 -14.06
CA GLU A 51 3.53 -6.89 -14.11
C GLU A 51 4.15 -6.07 -12.97
N MET A 52 3.53 -4.93 -12.62
CA MET A 52 4.00 -4.12 -11.51
C MET A 52 3.79 -4.80 -10.15
N VAL A 53 2.75 -5.61 -9.97
CA VAL A 53 2.56 -6.38 -8.73
C VAL A 53 3.56 -7.53 -8.65
N GLU A 54 3.88 -8.17 -9.77
CA GLU A 54 4.83 -9.28 -9.83
C GLU A 54 6.28 -8.84 -9.65
N GLU A 55 6.69 -7.75 -10.30
CA GLU A 55 8.09 -7.30 -10.32
C GLU A 55 8.46 -6.40 -9.13
N LEU A 56 7.51 -5.65 -8.56
CA LEU A 56 7.79 -4.73 -7.46
C LEU A 56 7.61 -5.42 -6.11
N SER A 57 8.71 -5.58 -5.38
CA SER A 57 8.70 -6.19 -4.05
C SER A 57 7.81 -5.43 -3.06
N GLY A 58 6.88 -6.15 -2.42
CA GLY A 58 6.01 -5.62 -1.36
C GLY A 58 4.79 -4.86 -1.86
N VAL A 59 4.55 -4.80 -3.18
CA VAL A 59 3.32 -4.24 -3.74
C VAL A 59 2.24 -5.32 -3.77
N THR A 60 1.07 -5.04 -3.19
CA THR A 60 -0.12 -5.92 -3.25
C THR A 60 -1.08 -5.51 -4.35
N LEU A 61 -1.09 -4.22 -4.70
CA LEU A 61 -1.95 -3.67 -5.73
C LEU A 61 -1.26 -2.50 -6.41
N ALA A 62 -1.24 -2.52 -7.73
CA ALA A 62 -0.88 -1.38 -8.57
C ALA A 62 -2.11 -0.89 -9.34
N ARG A 63 -2.25 0.43 -9.48
CA ARG A 63 -3.35 1.05 -10.23
C ARG A 63 -2.84 2.27 -10.99
N ARG A 64 -2.93 2.23 -12.31
CA ARG A 64 -2.56 3.33 -13.20
C ARG A 64 -3.62 4.42 -13.13
N ILE A 65 -3.16 5.65 -12.92
CA ILE A 65 -4.03 6.82 -12.95
C ILE A 65 -4.25 7.19 -14.41
N LYS A 66 -5.52 7.23 -14.83
CA LYS A 66 -5.92 7.68 -16.16
C LYS A 66 -6.51 9.07 -16.02
N MET A 67 -5.99 10.01 -16.80
CA MET A 67 -6.54 11.36 -16.86
C MET A 67 -7.58 11.42 -17.98
N ARG A 68 -8.78 11.90 -17.65
CA ARG A 68 -9.80 12.17 -18.66
C ARG A 68 -9.62 13.61 -19.16
N ARG A 69 -9.25 13.78 -20.42
CA ARG A 69 -9.50 15.03 -21.15
C ARG A 69 -10.86 14.92 -21.85
N VAL A 70 -11.42 16.06 -22.22
CA VAL A 70 -12.83 16.23 -22.64
C VAL A 70 -13.30 15.13 -23.62
N GLU A 71 -12.43 14.70 -24.53
CA GLU A 71 -12.73 13.64 -25.49
C GLU A 71 -11.87 12.36 -25.37
N ASP A 72 -10.73 12.39 -24.65
CA ASP A 72 -9.79 11.26 -24.59
C ASP A 72 -9.40 10.82 -23.17
N ARG A 73 -9.25 9.50 -22.98
CA ARG A 73 -8.64 8.88 -21.80
C ARG A 73 -7.13 8.74 -22.02
N ILE A 74 -6.35 9.68 -21.50
CA ILE A 74 -4.90 9.64 -21.58
C ILE A 74 -4.37 8.86 -20.38
N GLN A 75 -3.64 7.77 -20.65
CA GLN A 75 -2.87 7.08 -19.61
C GLN A 75 -1.77 8.02 -19.12
N THR A 76 -1.66 8.18 -17.80
CA THR A 76 -0.56 8.96 -17.22
C THR A 76 0.61 8.05 -16.85
N ASP A 77 1.78 8.64 -16.69
CA ASP A 77 2.99 8.01 -16.14
C ASP A 77 2.91 7.83 -14.62
N THR A 78 1.72 7.99 -14.04
CA THR A 78 1.49 7.94 -12.61
C THR A 78 0.78 6.66 -12.22
N VAL A 79 1.36 5.93 -11.28
CA VAL A 79 0.81 4.68 -10.74
C VAL A 79 0.66 4.81 -9.23
N PHE A 80 -0.50 4.43 -8.74
CA PHE A 80 -0.79 4.30 -7.33
C PHE A 80 -0.51 2.87 -6.87
N LEU A 81 0.23 2.72 -5.77
CA LEU A 81 0.64 1.44 -5.21
C LEU A 81 0.09 1.28 -3.79
N ILE A 82 -0.29 0.05 -3.45
CA ILE A 82 -0.60 -0.38 -2.09
C ILE A 82 0.43 -1.42 -1.69
N PHE A 83 1.06 -1.21 -0.54
CA PHE A 83 1.99 -2.16 0.05
C PHE A 83 1.34 -2.94 1.19
N ASP A 84 1.80 -4.17 1.42
CA ASP A 84 1.38 -5.05 2.52
C ASP A 84 2.04 -4.69 3.87
N SER A 85 2.73 -3.55 3.93
CA SER A 85 3.47 -3.08 5.09
C SER A 85 2.98 -1.70 5.54
N THR A 86 2.96 -1.49 6.85
CA THR A 86 2.65 -0.21 7.51
C THR A 86 3.64 0.89 7.16
N MET A 87 4.89 0.51 6.85
CA MET A 87 5.94 1.38 6.38
C MET A 87 6.29 0.98 4.94
N PRO A 88 6.24 1.90 3.97
CA PRO A 88 6.65 1.55 2.63
C PRO A 88 8.17 1.34 2.58
N PRO A 89 8.66 0.58 1.59
CA PRO A 89 10.08 0.38 1.38
C PRO A 89 10.78 1.72 1.13
N SER A 90 12.05 1.87 1.50
CA SER A 90 12.78 3.13 1.25
C SER A 90 13.02 3.41 -0.25
N ARG A 91 13.06 2.36 -1.07
CA ARG A 91 13.22 2.40 -2.53
C ARG A 91 12.48 1.24 -3.15
N ILE A 92 11.95 1.45 -4.34
CA ILE A 92 11.26 0.42 -5.13
C ILE A 92 12.16 0.04 -6.29
N ARG A 93 12.30 -1.26 -6.56
CA ARG A 93 13.10 -1.78 -7.68
C ARG A 93 12.21 -2.50 -8.67
N ALA A 94 12.44 -2.24 -9.95
CA ALA A 94 11.81 -2.92 -11.08
C ALA A 94 12.95 -3.44 -11.98
N GLY A 95 13.30 -4.72 -11.85
CA GLY A 95 14.53 -5.25 -12.45
C GLY A 95 15.77 -4.46 -12.03
N TYR A 96 16.43 -3.77 -12.97
CA TYR A 96 17.60 -2.93 -12.73
C TYR A 96 17.26 -1.46 -12.44
N LEU A 97 15.99 -1.06 -12.58
CA LEU A 97 15.54 0.31 -12.33
C LEU A 97 15.28 0.52 -10.84
N THR A 98 15.71 1.67 -10.33
CA THR A 98 15.30 2.17 -9.02
C THR A 98 14.31 3.29 -9.24
N LEU A 99 13.10 3.12 -8.73
CA LEU A 99 12.02 4.07 -8.84
C LEU A 99 11.85 4.82 -7.52
N ASP A 100 11.89 6.14 -7.60
CA ASP A 100 11.47 7.00 -6.50
C ASP A 100 9.93 7.02 -6.45
N PHE A 101 9.40 7.05 -5.23
CA PHE A 101 7.97 7.11 -5.00
C PHE A 101 7.66 8.11 -3.90
N GLU A 102 6.49 8.73 -4.02
CA GLU A 102 5.95 9.64 -3.02
C GLU A 102 4.97 8.87 -2.14
N LEU A 103 5.11 9.05 -0.82
CA LEU A 103 4.14 8.56 0.16
C LEU A 103 2.77 9.20 -0.08
N TYR A 104 1.74 8.38 -0.27
CA TYR A 104 0.39 8.89 -0.37
C TYR A 104 -0.16 9.15 1.03
N VAL A 105 -0.33 10.44 1.35
CA VAL A 105 -1.05 10.89 2.54
C VAL A 105 -2.50 11.15 2.13
N PRO A 106 -3.49 10.41 2.68
CA PRO A 106 -4.88 10.65 2.34
C PRO A 106 -5.25 12.09 2.73
N PRO A 107 -6.08 12.78 1.93
CA PRO A 107 -6.56 14.09 2.30
C PRO A 107 -7.34 13.99 3.63
N PRO A 108 -7.28 15.03 4.48
CA PRO A 108 -7.79 14.97 5.86
C PRO A 108 -9.28 14.62 5.99
N PHE A 109 -10.05 14.74 4.91
CA PHE A 109 -11.49 14.46 4.89
C PHE A 109 -11.87 13.10 4.26
N ALA A 110 -10.91 12.25 3.86
CA ALA A 110 -11.17 11.02 3.11
C ALA A 110 -11.45 9.76 3.96
N LEU A 111 -11.69 9.91 5.27
CA LEU A 111 -11.86 8.79 6.23
C LEU A 111 -13.29 8.70 6.81
N LEU A 112 -14.32 9.06 6.05
CA LEU A 112 -15.73 8.83 6.40
C LEU A 112 -16.31 7.65 5.63
#